data_AF-A0A0V0GQD5-F1
#
_entry.id   AF-A0A0V0GQD5-F1
#
_cell.length_a   1.000
_cell.length_b   1.000
_cell.length_c   1.000
_cell.angle_alpha   90.00
_cell.angle_beta   90.00
_cell.angle_gamma   90.00
#
_symmetry.space_group_name_H-M   'P 1'
#
loop_
_entity.id
_entity.type
_entity.pdbx_description
1 polymer ?
#
loop_
_entity_poly.entity_id
_entity_poly.type
_entity_poly.pdbx_seq_one_letter_code
_entity_poly.pdbx_strand_id
1 'polypeptide(L)'
;MSSAALERCKKRIELIANTLQLEGFSRIDAFVHADTGEVLIIEVNTVPGMTPSTVLIHQALSEQPPLYPQQFFRTLLDLASERSM
;
A
#
# COMPACT_ATOMS: atom_id res chain seq x y z
N MET A 1 -1.01 -10.80 14.95
CA MET A 1 -1.70 -11.47 13.82
C MET A 1 -0.91 -12.71 13.43
N SER A 2 -1.56 -13.82 13.09
CA SER A 2 -0.83 -14.96 12.53
C SER A 2 -0.27 -14.62 11.14
N SER A 3 0.82 -15.27 10.73
CA SER A 3 1.38 -15.09 9.37
C SER A 3 0.34 -15.40 8.29
N ALA A 4 -0.46 -16.46 8.49
CA ALA A 4 -1.54 -16.83 7.57
C ALA A 4 -2.63 -15.75 7.47
N ALA A 5 -3.01 -15.12 8.59
CA ALA A 5 -3.97 -14.01 8.56
C ALA A 5 -3.40 -12.78 7.86
N LEU A 6 -2.11 -12.49 8.05
CA LEU A 6 -1.42 -11.37 7.39
C LEU A 6 -1.38 -11.54 5.87
N GLU A 7 -1.04 -12.74 5.41
CA GLU A 7 -1.03 -13.05 3.99
C GLU A 7 -2.42 -12.96 3.36
N ARG A 8 -3.47 -13.41 4.07
CA ARG A 8 -4.86 -13.24 3.61
C ARG A 8 -5.26 -11.77 3.54
N CYS A 9 -4.86 -10.96 4.52
CA CYS A 9 -5.09 -9.53 4.52
C CYS A 9 -4.43 -8.88 3.29
N LYS A 10 -3.14 -9.13 3.06
CA LYS A 10 -2.40 -8.58 1.90
C LYS A 10 -3.07 -8.92 0.57
N LYS A 11 -3.45 -10.18 0.36
CA LYS A 11 -4.17 -10.62 -0.86
C LYS A 11 -5.52 -9.92 -1.05
N ARG A 12 -6.24 -9.65 0.04
CA ARG A 12 -7.51 -8.91 -0.04
C ARG A 12 -7.29 -7.44 -0.38
N ILE A 13 -6.27 -6.81 0.21
CA ILE A 13 -5.89 -5.43 -0.13
C ILE A 13 -5.50 -5.32 -1.61
N GLU A 14 -4.72 -6.28 -2.13
CA GLU A 14 -4.37 -6.36 -3.56
C GLU A 14 -5.62 -6.53 -4.45
N LEU A 15 -6.54 -7.44 -4.09
CA LEU A 15 -7.78 -7.63 -4.82
C LEU A 15 -8.60 -6.33 -4.89
N ILE A 16 -8.68 -5.58 -3.79
CA ILE A 16 -9.40 -4.31 -3.72
C ILE A 16 -8.71 -3.27 -4.61
N ALA A 17 -7.38 -3.14 -4.53
CA ALA A 17 -6.63 -2.20 -5.36
C ALA A 17 -6.82 -2.47 -6.86
N ASN A 18 -6.77 -3.74 -7.27
CA ASN A 18 -6.99 -4.15 -8.66
C ASN A 18 -8.43 -3.92 -9.12
N THR A 19 -9.41 -4.21 -8.25
CA THR A 19 -10.84 -4.00 -8.56
C THR A 19 -11.16 -2.52 -8.74
N LEU A 20 -10.51 -1.65 -7.95
CA LEU A 20 -10.63 -0.19 -8.05
C LEU A 20 -9.73 0.43 -9.12
N GLN A 21 -8.95 -0.40 -9.84
CA GLN A 21 -7.99 0.04 -10.86
C GLN A 21 -7.03 1.13 -10.34
N LEU A 22 -6.54 0.94 -9.11
CA LEU A 22 -5.56 1.86 -8.54
C LEU A 22 -4.22 1.68 -9.25
N GLU A 23 -3.56 2.79 -9.53
CA GLU A 23 -2.28 2.82 -10.23
C GLU A 23 -1.31 3.75 -9.51
N GLY A 24 -0.01 3.50 -9.69
CA GLY A 24 1.05 4.22 -8.99
C GLY A 24 1.08 3.82 -7.51
N PHE A 25 0.44 4.61 -6.65
CA PHE A 25 0.40 4.37 -5.21
C PHE A 25 -0.93 4.80 -4.59
N SER A 26 -1.28 4.16 -3.48
CA SER A 26 -2.44 4.53 -2.67
C SER A 26 -2.24 4.04 -1.24
N ARG A 27 -2.83 4.74 -0.27
CA ARG A 27 -2.99 4.23 1.10
C ARG A 27 -4.43 3.74 1.28
N ILE A 28 -4.58 2.46 1.58
CA ILE A 28 -5.88 1.84 1.88
C ILE A 28 -5.98 1.67 3.38
N ASP A 29 -6.92 2.38 3.99
CA ASP A 29 -7.18 2.30 5.43
C ASP A 29 -8.31 1.29 5.67
N ALA A 30 -8.08 0.36 6.60
CA ALA A 30 -8.96 -0.77 6.81
C ALA A 30 -8.96 -1.27 8.26
N PHE A 31 -10.07 -1.86 8.68
CA PHE A 31 -10.10 -2.76 9.82
C PHE A 31 -9.76 -4.18 9.36
N VAL A 32 -8.97 -4.89 10.17
CA VAL A 32 -8.58 -6.28 9.90
C VAL A 32 -8.94 -7.15 11.08
N HIS A 33 -9.66 -8.24 10.84
CA HIS A 33 -9.88 -9.25 11.86
C HIS A 33 -8.59 -10.06 12.07
N ALA A 34 -8.03 -10.01 13.28
CA ALA A 34 -6.68 -10.50 13.56
C ALA A 34 -6.48 -12.02 13.33
N ASP A 35 -7.52 -12.82 13.50
CA ASP A 35 -7.43 -14.29 13.29
C ASP A 35 -7.74 -14.73 11.86
N THR A 36 -8.80 -14.16 11.25
CA THR A 36 -9.28 -14.57 9.93
C THR A 36 -8.57 -13.81 8.79
N GLY A 37 -8.04 -12.62 9.04
CA GLY A 37 -7.52 -11.73 7.99
C GLY A 37 -8.64 -11.14 7.12
N GLU A 38 -9.90 -11.17 7.58
CA GLU A 38 -10.97 -10.42 6.94
C GLU A 38 -10.71 -8.92 7.01
N VAL A 39 -11.04 -8.22 5.94
CA VAL A 39 -10.74 -6.80 5.74
C VAL A 39 -12.05 -6.05 5.52
N LEU A 40 -12.26 -4.98 6.28
CA LEU A 40 -13.33 -4.00 6.09
C LEU A 40 -12.68 -2.67 5.71
N ILE A 41 -12.96 -2.18 4.51
CA ILE A 41 -12.36 -0.95 3.98
C ILE A 41 -13.02 0.27 4.61
N ILE A 42 -12.20 1.21 5.08
CA ILE A 42 -12.64 2.51 5.61
C ILE A 42 -12.58 3.53 4.48
N GLU A 43 -11.39 3.73 3.91
CA GLU A 43 -11.14 4.70 2.84
C GLU A 43 -9.96 4.28 1.96
N VAL A 44 -9.94 4.83 0.74
CA VAL A 44 -8.86 4.69 -0.22
C VAL A 44 -8.33 6.07 -0.55
N ASN A 45 -7.11 6.36 -0.09
CA ASN A 45 -6.42 7.61 -0.37
C ASN A 45 -5.56 7.42 -1.61
N THR A 46 -6.01 7.93 -2.77
CA THR A 46 -5.25 7.87 -4.03
C THR A 46 -4.03 8.79 -4.02
N VAL A 47 -4.08 9.88 -3.25
CA VAL A 47 -2.93 10.73 -2.94
C VAL A 47 -2.90 10.99 -1.44
N PRO A 48 -2.28 10.11 -0.64
CA PRO A 48 -2.13 10.33 0.79
C PRO A 48 -1.17 11.49 1.08
N GLY A 49 -1.09 11.90 2.35
CA GLY A 49 -0.06 12.83 2.81
C GLY A 49 1.35 12.38 2.42
N MET A 50 2.27 13.32 2.22
CA MET A 50 3.63 13.05 1.72
C MET A 50 4.71 13.55 2.68
N THR A 51 4.38 13.67 3.96
CA THR A 51 5.32 14.08 5.02
C THR A 51 6.16 12.90 5.50
N PRO A 52 7.31 13.15 6.15
CA PRO A 52 8.11 12.08 6.76
C PRO A 52 7.35 11.20 7.76
N SER A 53 6.28 11.71 8.37
CA SER A 53 5.42 10.99 9.32
C SER A 53 4.31 10.17 8.68
N THR A 54 4.22 10.15 7.34
CA THR A 54 3.18 9.40 6.63
C THR A 54 3.43 7.90 6.77
N VAL A 55 2.42 7.16 7.24
CA VAL A 55 2.48 5.70 7.47
C VAL A 55 3.01 4.91 6.26
N LEU A 56 2.60 5.27 5.04
CA LEU A 56 3.05 4.59 3.82
C LEU A 56 4.59 4.64 3.65
N ILE A 57 5.23 5.76 4.03
CA ILE A 57 6.69 5.91 3.98
C ILE A 57 7.36 5.01 5.03
N HIS A 58 6.78 4.91 6.23
CA HIS A 58 7.27 3.99 7.26
C HIS A 58 7.10 2.52 6.87
N GLN A 59 6.00 2.17 6.20
CA GLN A 59 5.78 0.81 5.66
C GLN A 59 6.83 0.46 4.61
N ALA A 60 7.10 1.35 3.65
CA ALA A 60 8.15 1.17 2.65
C ALA A 60 9.53 0.94 3.28
N LEU A 61 9.87 1.68 4.34
CA LEU A 61 11.11 1.48 5.10
C LEU A 61 11.14 0.17 5.90
N SER A 62 9.99 -0.41 6.24
CA SER A 62 9.91 -1.68 6.98
C SER A 62 10.03 -2.93 6.09
N GLU A 63 9.96 -2.75 4.76
CA GLU A 63 10.18 -3.82 3.79
C GLU A 63 11.60 -4.38 3.83
N GLN A 64 11.79 -5.56 3.23
CA GLN A 64 13.08 -6.25 3.17
C GLN A 64 13.43 -6.57 1.71
N PRO A 65 14.37 -5.83 1.08
CA PRO A 65 15.14 -4.71 1.63
C PRO A 65 14.30 -3.44 1.86
N PRO A 66 14.73 -2.53 2.76
CA PRO A 66 14.05 -1.25 2.98
C PRO A 66 13.99 -0.42 1.71
N LEU A 67 12.82 0.15 1.43
CA LEU A 67 12.64 1.10 0.34
C LEU A 67 12.70 2.52 0.90
N TYR A 68 13.84 3.19 0.71
CA TYR A 68 14.06 4.54 1.25
C TYR A 68 13.23 5.59 0.50
N PRO A 69 12.87 6.73 1.13
CA PRO A 69 11.99 7.73 0.52
C PRO A 69 12.40 8.19 -0.88
N GLN A 70 13.71 8.41 -1.10
CA GLN A 70 14.22 8.80 -2.43
C GLN A 70 13.91 7.74 -3.49
N GLN A 71 14.13 6.46 -3.16
CA GLN A 71 13.87 5.35 -4.06
C GLN A 71 12.37 5.18 -4.28
N PHE A 72 11.57 5.26 -3.20
CA PHE A 72 10.12 5.22 -3.27
C PHE A 72 9.57 6.27 -4.23
N PHE A 73 9.89 7.55 -4.02
CA PHE A 73 9.41 8.62 -4.90
C PHE A 73 9.94 8.51 -6.33
N ARG A 74 11.18 8.02 -6.51
CA ARG A 74 11.72 7.78 -7.85
C ARG A 74 10.90 6.72 -8.59
N THR A 75 10.57 5.60 -7.94
CA THR A 75 9.73 4.55 -8.52
C THR A 75 8.36 5.10 -8.95
N LEU A 76 7.74 5.97 -8.15
CA LEU A 76 6.46 6.59 -8.52
C LEU A 76 6.56 7.47 -9.77
N LEU A 77 7.64 8.23 -9.91
CA LEU A 77 7.88 9.04 -11.11
C LEU A 77 8.12 8.17 -12.35
N ASP A 78 8.85 7.07 -12.20
CA ASP A 78 9.12 6.13 -13.30
C ASP A 78 7.80 5.47 -13.76
N LEU A 79 6.97 4.98 -12.83
CA LEU A 79 5.64 4.43 -13.14
C LEU A 79 4.72 5.44 -13.86
N ALA A 80 4.71 6.70 -13.40
CA ALA A 80 3.92 7.76 -14.04
C ALA A 80 4.43 8.09 -15.45
N SER A 81 5.75 8.05 -15.65
CA SER A 81 6.36 8.28 -16.97
C SER A 81 6.04 7.15 -17.94
N GLU A 82 6.13 5.89 -17.49
CA GLU A 82 5.78 4.70 -18.29
C GLU A 82 4.30 4.70 -18.72
N ARG A 83 3.39 5.14 -17.84
CA ARG A 83 1.96 5.28 -18.19
C ARG A 83 1.69 6.35 -19.25
N SER A 84 2.52 7.39 -19.29
CA SER A 84 2.32 8.55 -20.18
C SER A 84 2.86 8.33 -21.59
N MET A 85 3.61 7.25 -21.82
CA MET A 85 4.10 6.80 -23.12
C MET A 85 3.09 5.87 -23.80
#